data_AF-A0A7M5TUN0-F1
#
_entry.id   AF-A0A7M5TUN0-F1
#
_cell.length_a   1.000
_cell.length_b   1.000
_cell.length_c   1.000
_cell.angle_alpha   90.00
_cell.angle_beta   90.00
_cell.angle_gamma   90.00
#
_symmetry.space_group_name_H-M   'P 1'
#
loop_
_entity.id
_entity.type
_entity.pdbx_description
1 polymer ?
#
loop_
_entity_poly.entity_id
_entity_poly.type
_entity_poly.pdbx_seq_one_letter_code
_entity_poly.pdbx_strand_id
1 'polypeptide(L)'
;MAGKLLFLRFKASTGDAMGMNMVSKGTEHALKYLKIQFPSMEVVSLSGNYCTDKKPSAINWIDGRGKGVICEATIPGEIVRKLLGLDEIRGMPGKIISR
;
A
#
# COMPACT_ATOMS: atom_id res chain seq x y z
N MET A 1 -5.67 15.77 -16.80
CA MET A 1 -4.83 16.87 -16.27
C MET A 1 -5.49 17.43 -15.02
N ALA A 2 -4.72 17.76 -13.98
CA ALA A 2 -5.22 18.19 -12.68
C ALA A 2 -5.09 19.71 -12.44
N GLY A 3 -5.14 20.53 -13.49
CA GLY A 3 -5.15 22.02 -13.47
C GLY A 3 -4.68 22.71 -12.17
N LYS A 4 -5.60 23.40 -11.49
CA LYS A 4 -5.36 24.07 -10.20
C LYS A 4 -5.60 23.16 -8.99
N LEU A 5 -5.79 21.86 -9.19
CA LEU A 5 -6.03 20.88 -8.13
C LEU A 5 -4.70 20.31 -7.65
N LEU A 6 -4.48 20.35 -6.34
CA LEU A 6 -3.33 19.76 -5.69
C LEU A 6 -3.77 18.53 -4.89
N PHE A 7 -3.22 17.37 -5.21
CA PHE A 7 -3.47 16.11 -4.49
C PHE A 7 -2.28 15.78 -3.60
N LEU A 8 -2.42 16.00 -2.29
CA LEU A 8 -1.38 15.72 -1.30
C LEU A 8 -1.53 14.30 -0.75
N ARG A 9 -0.43 13.55 -0.68
CA ARG A 9 -0.38 12.20 -0.10
C ARG A 9 0.44 12.21 1.20
N PHE A 10 -0.23 12.46 2.31
CA PHE A 10 0.37 12.35 3.63
C PHE A 10 0.63 10.89 3.98
N LYS A 11 1.87 10.59 4.42
CA LYS A 11 2.30 9.27 4.89
C LYS A 11 2.87 9.42 6.30
N ALA A 12 2.45 8.56 7.21
CA ALA A 12 2.92 8.54 8.59
C ALA A 12 2.92 7.11 9.13
N SER A 13 3.78 6.84 10.11
CA SER A 13 3.72 5.62 10.92
C SER A 13 2.65 5.75 12.01
N THR A 14 1.95 4.66 12.30
CA THR A 14 0.81 4.65 13.24
C THR A 14 0.92 3.57 14.31
N GLY A 15 2.14 3.07 14.55
CA GLY A 15 2.40 1.94 15.44
C GLY A 15 1.66 0.69 14.96
N ASP A 16 0.95 0.05 15.88
CA ASP A 16 0.14 -1.16 15.63
C ASP A 16 -1.27 -0.84 15.13
N ALA A 17 -1.70 0.42 15.22
CA ALA A 17 -2.98 0.83 14.67
C ALA A 17 -2.90 0.84 13.14
N MET A 18 -3.99 0.43 12.48
CA MET A 18 -4.13 0.59 11.02
C MET A 18 -4.03 2.07 10.60
N GLY A 19 -4.43 2.99 11.49
CA GLY A 19 -3.96 4.37 11.42
C GLY A 19 -4.84 5.35 10.66
N MET A 20 -5.92 4.92 9.99
CA MET A 20 -6.76 5.80 9.15
C MET A 20 -7.28 7.05 9.88
N ASN A 21 -7.86 6.91 11.08
CA ASN A 21 -8.35 8.07 11.84
C ASN A 21 -7.22 8.96 12.34
N MET A 22 -6.10 8.36 12.76
CA MET A 22 -4.92 9.09 13.24
C MET A 22 -4.31 9.96 12.13
N VAL A 23 -4.09 9.37 10.95
CA VAL A 23 -3.56 10.07 9.78
C VAL A 23 -4.54 11.13 9.29
N SER A 24 -5.85 10.86 9.33
CA SER A 24 -6.87 11.83 8.94
C SER A 24 -6.84 13.08 9.84
N LYS A 25 -6.75 12.88 11.16
CA LYS A 25 -6.65 13.97 12.14
C LYS A 25 -5.35 14.76 11.98
N GLY A 26 -4.22 14.08 11.76
CA GLY A 26 -2.95 14.73 11.47
C GLY A 26 -3.00 15.54 10.17
N THR A 27 -3.62 14.99 9.13
CA THR A 27 -3.79 15.66 7.84
C THR A 27 -4.67 16.90 7.95
N GLU A 28 -5.77 16.84 8.70
CA GLU A 28 -6.63 18.00 8.95
C GLU A 28 -5.86 19.14 9.62
N HIS A 29 -5.03 18.83 10.63
CA HIS A 29 -4.21 19.83 11.30
C HIS A 29 -3.13 20.42 10.37
N ALA A 30 -2.47 19.58 9.56
CA ALA A 30 -1.51 20.04 8.57
C ALA A 30 -2.15 20.96 7.52
N LEU A 31 -3.35 20.64 7.05
CA LEU A 31 -4.09 21.49 6.10
C LEU A 31 -4.50 22.82 6.72
N LYS A 32 -4.89 22.85 8.00
CA LYS A 32 -5.16 24.10 8.75
C LYS A 32 -3.91 24.99 8.78
N TYR A 33 -2.75 24.42 9.06
CA TYR A 33 -1.49 25.16 9.03
C TYR A 33 -1.15 25.67 7.62
N LEU A 34 -1.31 24.84 6.59
CA LEU A 34 -1.08 25.24 5.20
C LEU A 34 -2.00 26.37 4.75
N LYS A 35 -3.26 26.40 5.21
CA LYS A 35 -4.21 27.49 4.92
C LYS A 35 -3.76 28.83 5.51
N ILE A 36 -3.03 28.83 6.63
CA ILE A 36 -2.45 30.06 7.20
C ILE A 36 -1.34 30.59 6.29
N GLN A 37 -0.49 29.70 5.77
CA GLN A 37 0.62 30.08 4.89
C GLN A 37 0.16 30.45 3.47
N PHE A 38 -0.91 29.81 2.99
CA PHE A 38 -1.51 30.03 1.69
C PHE A 38 -3.00 30.34 1.84
N PRO A 39 -3.38 31.59 2.18
CA PRO A 39 -4.76 31.96 2.46
C PRO A 39 -5.72 31.69 1.29
N SER A 40 -5.24 31.71 0.05
CA SER A 40 -6.03 31.43 -1.15
C SER A 40 -6.27 29.94 -1.43
N MET A 41 -5.64 29.03 -0.68
CA MET A 41 -5.77 27.58 -0.86
C MET A 41 -7.14 27.11 -0.37
N GLU A 42 -7.94 26.43 -1.18
CA GLU A 42 -9.22 25.85 -0.73
C GLU A 42 -9.10 24.33 -0.51
N VAL A 43 -9.58 23.85 0.63
CA VAL A 43 -9.61 22.40 0.93
C VAL A 43 -10.91 21.82 0.38
N VAL A 44 -10.82 21.16 -0.77
CA VAL A 44 -12.00 20.55 -1.42
C VAL A 44 -12.47 19.29 -0.70
N SER A 45 -11.54 18.43 -0.30
CA SER A 45 -11.84 17.20 0.44
C SER A 45 -10.57 16.74 1.18
N LEU A 46 -10.75 16.15 2.36
CA LEU A 46 -9.66 15.48 3.08
C LEU A 46 -9.19 14.21 2.34
N SER A 47 -10.10 13.55 1.60
CA SER A 47 -9.81 12.37 0.80
C SER A 47 -10.22 12.61 -0.65
N GLY A 48 -9.24 12.97 -1.49
CA GLY A 48 -9.41 13.13 -2.93
C GLY A 48 -9.21 11.84 -3.73
N ASN A 49 -9.42 10.66 -3.13
CA ASN A 49 -9.06 9.33 -3.67
C ASN A 49 -7.56 9.13 -4.00
N TYR A 50 -6.68 10.07 -3.66
CA TYR A 50 -5.24 9.99 -3.91
C TYR A 50 -4.45 9.21 -2.83
N CYS A 51 -5.05 9.05 -1.64
CA CYS A 51 -4.63 8.01 -0.69
C CYS A 51 -4.98 6.59 -1.18
N THR A 52 -5.95 6.52 -2.10
CA THR A 52 -6.78 5.39 -2.51
C THR A 52 -7.06 4.39 -1.39
N ASP A 53 -8.10 4.66 -0.59
CA ASP A 53 -8.66 3.69 0.34
C ASP A 53 -9.74 2.84 -0.33
N LYS A 54 -9.72 1.52 -0.11
CA LYS A 54 -10.76 0.56 -0.54
C LYS A 54 -11.10 0.59 -2.03
N LYS A 55 -10.18 1.05 -2.89
CA LYS A 55 -10.31 1.06 -4.36
C LYS A 55 -8.98 0.60 -4.99
N PRO A 56 -9.01 -0.09 -6.14
CA PRO A 56 -7.79 -0.46 -6.85
C PRO A 56 -7.05 0.80 -7.33
N SER A 57 -5.71 0.82 -7.19
CA SER A 57 -4.89 1.92 -7.67
C SER A 57 -3.42 1.53 -7.85
N ALA A 58 -2.85 1.92 -8.99
CA ALA A 58 -1.44 1.77 -9.28
C ALA A 58 -0.54 2.49 -8.24
N ILE A 59 -1.01 3.60 -7.65
CA ILE A 59 -0.23 4.35 -6.67
C ILE A 59 -0.03 3.58 -5.35
N ASN A 60 -0.98 2.69 -5.00
CA ASN A 60 -0.83 1.82 -3.84
C ASN A 60 0.10 0.64 -4.14
N TRP A 61 0.12 0.17 -5.39
CA TRP A 61 1.01 -0.90 -5.84
C TRP A 61 2.47 -0.44 -5.87
N ILE A 62 2.73 0.73 -6.46
CA ILE A 62 4.09 1.24 -6.68
C ILE A 62 4.67 1.82 -5.38
N ASP A 63 3.94 2.72 -4.70
CA ASP A 63 4.50 3.44 -3.55
C ASP A 63 4.17 2.79 -2.20
N GLY A 64 3.41 1.69 -2.22
CA GLY A 64 2.87 1.04 -1.04
C GLY A 64 1.76 1.83 -0.32
N ARG A 65 1.00 1.11 0.53
CA ARG A 65 0.03 1.68 1.48
C ARG A 65 -0.10 0.74 2.68
N GLY A 66 0.13 1.23 3.89
CA GLY A 66 0.18 0.38 5.07
C GLY A 66 1.49 -0.40 5.11
N LYS A 67 1.43 -1.73 5.13
CA LYS A 67 2.60 -2.61 5.18
C LYS A 67 2.82 -3.27 3.82
N GLY A 68 3.99 -3.08 3.23
CA GLY A 68 4.48 -3.90 2.11
C GLY A 68 5.26 -5.08 2.68
N VAL A 69 4.88 -6.30 2.29
CA VAL A 69 5.47 -7.53 2.83
C VAL A 69 5.83 -8.46 1.68
N ILE A 70 6.98 -9.11 1.78
CA ILE A 70 7.43 -10.17 0.89
C ILE A 70 7.67 -11.41 1.75
N CYS A 71 7.21 -12.57 1.29
CA CYS A 71 7.40 -13.85 1.95
C CYS A 71 7.84 -14.90 0.92
N GLU A 72 8.82 -15.71 1.29
CA GLU A 72 9.31 -16.82 0.48
C GLU A 72 9.41 -18.09 1.32
N ALA A 73 9.24 -19.25 0.68
CA ALA A 73 9.39 -20.55 1.31
C ALA A 73 9.97 -21.56 0.32
N THR A 74 10.78 -22.48 0.83
CA THR A 74 11.28 -23.63 0.09
C THR A 74 10.52 -24.87 0.53
N ILE A 75 9.87 -25.56 -0.41
CA ILE A 75 9.03 -26.74 -0.12
C ILE A 75 9.71 -28.00 -0.69
N PRO A 76 9.93 -29.05 0.13
CA PRO A 76 10.46 -30.32 -0.35
C PRO A 76 9.54 -31.00 -1.38
N GLY A 77 10.13 -31.57 -2.44
CA GLY A 77 9.38 -32.18 -3.54
C GLY A 77 8.51 -33.37 -3.13
N GLU A 78 8.88 -34.12 -2.08
CA GLU A 78 8.04 -35.19 -1.54
C GLU A 78 6.73 -34.65 -0.97
N ILE A 79 6.78 -33.53 -0.24
CA ILE A 79 5.61 -32.89 0.33
C ILE A 79 4.68 -32.39 -0.78
N VAL A 80 5.24 -31.82 -1.86
CA VAL A 80 4.48 -31.39 -3.03
C VAL A 80 3.72 -32.57 -3.67
N ARG A 81 4.40 -33.69 -3.94
CA ARG A 81 3.76 -34.88 -4.52
C ARG A 81 2.66 -35.44 -3.61
N LYS A 82 2.96 -35.58 -2.32
CA LYS A 82 2.07 -36.23 -1.34
C LYS A 82 0.83 -35.39 -1.02
N LEU A 83 0.98 -34.08 -0.86
CA LEU A 83 -0.11 -33.21 -0.38
C LEU A 83 -0.82 -32.45 -1.49
N LEU A 84 -0.12 -32.08 -2.57
CA LEU A 84 -0.71 -31.34 -3.69
C LEU A 84 -1.10 -32.25 -4.87
N GLY A 85 -0.70 -33.53 -4.83
CA GLY A 85 -1.08 -34.52 -5.85
C GLY A 85 -0.45 -34.29 -7.23
N LEU A 86 0.69 -33.59 -7.28
CA LEU A 86 1.38 -33.23 -8.51
C LEU A 86 2.58 -34.15 -8.73
N ASP A 87 2.55 -34.96 -9.79
CA ASP A 87 3.64 -35.89 -10.13
C ASP A 87 4.83 -35.20 -10.85
N GLU A 88 4.57 -34.12 -11.60
CA GLU A 88 5.60 -33.26 -12.20
C GLU A 88 5.40 -31.80 -11.78
N ILE A 89 6.48 -31.16 -11.31
CA ILE A 89 6.50 -29.71 -11.05
C ILE A 89 7.00 -29.00 -12.33
N ARG A 90 6.11 -28.81 -13.31
CA ARG A 90 6.43 -28.01 -14.51
C ARG A 90 6.18 -26.53 -14.25
N GLY A 91 7.18 -25.69 -14.56
CA GLY A 91 6.99 -24.25 -14.68
C GLY A 91 7.32 -23.39 -13.46
N MET A 92 8.05 -23.90 -12.45
CA MET A 92 8.60 -23.03 -11.39
C MET A 92 9.99 -22.49 -11.81
N PRO A 93 10.11 -21.19 -12.16
CA PRO A 93 11.40 -20.58 -12.44
C PRO A 93 12.16 -20.41 -11.11
N GLY A 94 13.22 -21.20 -10.94
CA GLY A 94 14.07 -21.16 -9.75
C GLY A 94 14.21 -22.56 -9.16
N LYS A 95 15.43 -23.11 -9.26
CA LYS A 95 15.82 -24.38 -8.63
C LYS A 95 15.55 -24.33 -7.13
N ILE A 96 14.36 -24.75 -6.71
CA ILE A 96 14.03 -25.09 -5.32
C ILE A 96 13.81 -26.60 -5.28
N ILE A 97 14.85 -27.32 -5.65
CA ILE A 97 15.05 -28.71 -5.24
C ILE A 97 16.50 -28.73 -4.79
N SER A 98 16.77 -28.18 -3.60
CA SER A 98 18.04 -28.49 -2.94
C SER A 98 17.96 -29.95 -2.51
N ARG A 99 19.07 -30.65 -2.78
CA ARG A 99 19.33 -32.06 -2.54
C ARG A 99 18.76 -32.60 -1.23
#